data_AF-A0A537FJ53-F1
#
_entry.id   AF-A0A537FJ53-F1
#
_cell.length_a   1.000
_cell.length_b   1.000
_cell.length_c   1.000
_cell.angle_alpha   90.00
_cell.angle_beta   90.00
_cell.angle_gamma   90.00
#
_symmetry.space_group_name_H-M   'P 1'
#
loop_
_entity.id
_entity.type
_entity.pdbx_description
1 polymer ?
#
loop_
_entity_poly.entity_id
_entity_poly.type
_entity_poly.pdbx_seq_one_letter_code
_entity_poly.pdbx_strand_id
1 'polypeptide(L)' 'MSRLGVRSLLAPGTASAVQKEKPSLEEEVFRLKLEWIMAKNEDEKRRISEEIRKKIGQAPKQE' A
#
# COMPACT_ATOMS: atom_id res chain seq x y z
N MET A 1 -53.88 5.06 -14.26
CA MET A 1 -52.77 4.14 -14.00
C MET A 1 -51.63 4.47 -14.96
N SER A 2 -50.55 5.10 -14.48
CA SER A 2 -49.35 5.36 -15.27
C SER A 2 -48.14 4.94 -14.44
N ARG A 3 -47.50 3.84 -14.84
CA ARG A 3 -46.30 3.29 -14.22
C ARG A 3 -45.11 4.13 -14.67
N LEU A 4 -44.57 4.96 -13.79
CA LEU A 4 -43.25 5.56 -13.98
C LEU A 4 -42.24 4.65 -13.30
N GLY A 5 -41.56 3.83 -14.12
CA GLY A 5 -40.41 3.05 -13.71
C GLY A 5 -39.30 3.98 -13.25
N VAL A 6 -39.01 3.99 -11.95
CA VAL A 6 -37.85 4.65 -11.38
C VAL A 6 -36.63 3.92 -11.92
N ARG A 7 -35.98 4.55 -12.90
CA ARG A 7 -34.60 4.25 -13.32
C ARG A 7 -33.75 4.17 -12.05
N SER A 8 -33.22 2.99 -11.77
CA SER A 8 -32.14 2.79 -10.81
C SER A 8 -30.95 3.64 -11.27
N LEU A 9 -30.86 4.86 -10.74
CA LEU A 9 -29.65 5.67 -10.76
C LEU A 9 -28.72 5.02 -9.74
N LEU A 10 -28.01 3.97 -10.17
CA LEU A 10 -26.82 3.50 -9.48
C LEU A 10 -25.92 4.72 -9.32
N ALA A 11 -25.73 5.13 -8.06
CA ALA A 11 -25.01 6.34 -7.72
C ALA A 11 -23.65 6.37 -8.43
N PRO A 12 -23.29 7.50 -9.07
CA PRO A 12 -22.03 7.61 -9.79
C PRO A 12 -20.89 7.58 -8.78
N GLY A 13 -19.99 6.60 -8.95
CA GLY A 13 -18.59 6.73 -8.58
C GLY A 13 -18.31 7.00 -7.10
N THR A 14 -18.47 5.99 -6.25
CA THR A 14 -17.50 5.76 -5.17
C THR A 14 -16.30 4.97 -5.72
N ALA A 15 -15.82 5.31 -6.91
CA ALA A 15 -14.41 5.14 -7.18
C ALA A 15 -13.75 6.16 -6.26
N SER A 16 -13.56 5.76 -5.00
CA SER A 16 -12.74 6.48 -4.04
C SER A 16 -11.41 6.63 -4.74
N ALA A 17 -11.21 7.81 -5.33
CA ALA A 17 -9.92 8.28 -5.74
C ALA A 17 -9.17 8.48 -4.42
N VAL A 18 -8.77 7.37 -3.80
CA VAL A 18 -7.66 7.33 -2.87
C VAL A 18 -6.52 7.80 -3.75
N GLN A 19 -6.32 9.11 -3.75
CA GLN A 19 -5.10 9.74 -4.19
C GLN A 19 -4.02 8.86 -3.61
N LYS A 20 -3.29 8.16 -4.47
CA LYS A 20 -2.26 7.19 -4.06
C LYS A 20 -1.16 8.02 -3.43
N GLU A 21 -1.37 8.45 -2.19
CA GLU A 21 -0.35 9.03 -1.36
C GLU A 21 0.81 8.06 -1.41
N LYS A 22 2.01 8.62 -1.62
CA LYS A 22 3.21 7.80 -1.55
C LYS A 22 3.18 7.15 -0.16
N PRO A 23 3.22 5.80 -0.08
CA PRO A 23 3.16 5.12 1.20
C PRO A 23 4.25 5.67 2.10
N SER A 24 3.92 5.86 3.38
CA SER A 24 4.89 6.40 4.32
C SER A 24 6.10 5.47 4.42
N LEU A 25 7.25 6.01 4.82
CA LEU A 25 8.45 5.19 5.03
C LEU A 25 8.15 4.02 5.98
N GLU A 26 7.35 4.27 7.01
CA GLU A 26 6.94 3.25 7.98
C GLU A 26 6.11 2.14 7.33
N GLU A 27 5.13 2.50 6.49
CA GLU A 27 4.32 1.52 5.74
C GLU A 27 5.14 0.70 4.76
N GLU A 28 6.12 1.32 4.07
CA GLU A 28 7.02 0.61 3.17
C GLU A 28 7.93 -0.37 3.92
N VAL A 29 8.51 0.06 5.04
CA VAL A 29 9.34 -0.80 5.90
C VAL A 29 8.50 -1.93 6.51
N PHE A 30 7.27 -1.64 6.92
CA PHE A 30 6.36 -2.64 7.47
C PHE A 30 6.02 -3.72 6.45
N ARG A 31 5.69 -3.35 5.21
CA ARG A 31 5.46 -4.32 4.12
C ARG A 31 6.68 -5.19 3.86
N LEU A 32 7.86 -4.59 3.76
CA LEU A 32 9.10 -5.35 3.57
C LEU A 32 9.37 -6.31 4.74
N LYS A 33 9.06 -5.93 5.99
CA LYS A 33 9.18 -6.86 7.13
C LYS A 33 8.23 -8.05 7.00
N LEU A 34 7.00 -7.85 6.52
CA LEU A 34 6.08 -8.96 6.26
C LEU A 34 6.62 -9.89 5.16
N GLU A 35 7.13 -9.33 4.07
CA GLU A 35 7.78 -10.09 3.00
C GLU A 35 8.98 -10.90 3.53
N TRP A 36 9.80 -10.31 4.41
CA TRP A 36 10.92 -10.99 5.06
C TRP A 36 10.48 -12.19 5.90
N ILE A 37 9.37 -12.06 6.65
CA ILE A 37 8.80 -13.15 7.46
C ILE A 37 8.27 -14.27 6.56
N MET A 38 7.70 -13.92 5.41
CA MET A 38 7.12 -14.87 4.47
C MET A 38 8.15 -15.55 3.56
N ALA A 39 9.35 -14.98 3.42
CA ALA A 39 10.43 -15.46 2.58
C ALA A 39 10.78 -16.93 2.87
N LYS A 40 11.03 -17.70 1.79
CA LYS A 40 11.26 -19.15 1.88
C LYS A 40 12.73 -19.54 1.89
N ASN A 41 13.61 -18.60 1.57
CA ASN A 41 15.05 -18.80 1.57
C ASN A 41 15.78 -17.61 2.20
N GLU A 42 17.03 -17.85 2.59
CA GLU A 42 17.86 -16.84 3.26
C GLU A 42 18.34 -15.74 2.31
N ASP A 43 18.43 -16.01 1.01
CA ASP A 43 18.83 -15.02 0.02
C ASP A 43 17.75 -13.94 -0.16
N GLU A 44 16.47 -14.31 -0.19
CA GLU A 44 15.32 -13.40 -0.17
C GLU A 44 15.32 -12.56 1.09
N LYS A 45 15.50 -13.20 2.26
CA LYS A 45 15.61 -12.50 3.53
C LYS A 45 16.75 -11.49 3.52
N ARG A 46 17.91 -11.85 2.97
CA ARG A 46 19.07 -10.95 2.84
C ARG A 46 18.76 -9.76 1.95
N ARG A 47 18.19 -9.99 0.76
CA ARG A 47 17.80 -8.94 -0.19
C ARG A 47 16.80 -7.96 0.42
N ILE A 48 15.76 -8.47 1.08
CA ILE A 48 14.73 -7.64 1.73
C ILE A 48 15.33 -6.85 2.90
N SER A 49 16.24 -7.45 3.66
CA SER A 49 16.95 -6.74 4.75
C SER A 49 17.81 -5.58 4.24
N GLU A 50 18.47 -5.76 3.09
CA GLU A 50 19.23 -4.69 2.42
C GLU A 50 18.31 -3.56 1.94
N GLU A 51 17.14 -3.90 1.43
CA GLU A 51 16.13 -2.92 0.99
C GLU A 51 15.57 -2.11 2.17
N ILE A 52 15.27 -2.75 3.30
CA ILE A 52 14.86 -2.07 4.55
C ILE A 52 15.95 -1.10 5.02
N ARG A 53 17.22 -1.54 5.06
CA ARG A 53 18.34 -0.67 5.45
C ARG A 53 18.49 0.54 4.53
N LYS A 54 18.32 0.35 3.22
CA LYS A 54 18.37 1.44 2.25
C LYS A 54 17.27 2.46 2.50
N LYS A 55 16.02 2.01 2.73
CA LYS A 55 14.89 2.91 3.01
C LYS A 55 15.08 3.69 4.31
N ILE A 56 15.49 3.03 5.39
CA ILE A 56 15.75 3.69 6.68
C ILE A 56 16.95 4.62 6.59
N GLY A 57 18.03 4.22 5.91
CA GLY A 57 19.23 5.05 5.73
C GLY A 57 19.01 6.27 4.82
N GLN A 58 17.96 6.26 3.99
CA GLN A 58 17.50 7.39 3.21
C GLN A 58 16.55 8.32 3.99
N ALA A 59 16.05 7.88 5.14
CA ALA A 59 15.28 8.75 6.02
C ALA A 59 16.19 9.87 6.53
N PRO A 60 15.77 11.15 6.49
CA PRO A 60 16.52 12.20 7.15
C PRO A 60 16.67 11.82 8.62
N LYS A 61 17.91 11.85 9.12
CA LYS A 61 18.17 11.67 10.55
C LYS A 61 17.35 12.75 11.25
N GLN A 62 16.29 12.34 11.95
CA GLN A 62 15.56 13.25 12.82
C GLN A 62 16.56 13.72 13.87
N GLU A 63 16.97 14.98 13.74
CA GLU A 63 17.87 15.70 14.66
C GLU A 63 17.15 15.99 15.98
#